data_AF-T1C6Q8-F1
#
_entry.id   AF-T1C6Q8-F1
#
_cell.length_a   1.000
_cell.length_b   1.000
_cell.length_c   1.000
_cell.angle_alpha   90.00
_cell.angle_beta   90.00
_cell.angle_gamma   90.00
#
_symmetry.space_group_name_H-M   'P 1'
#
loop_
_entity.id
_entity.type
_entity.pdbx_description
1 polymer ?
#
loop_
_entity_poly.entity_id
_entity_poly.type
_entity_poly.pdbx_seq_one_letter_code
_entity_poly.pdbx_strand_id
1 'polypeptide(L)'
;METGMVEVPKVWRFFRAGGFDQVKIETASDLLELKQLNQKLWVALSCPVKGLQFDERTLSLIDTDQDGHVRVPELLAAIDWAADRLIDPEILACPQEGLRLSHLREDEKGCALAEQARQLLADLGKTEFDALTVTDVEQAQTRFMARLRTAWEDACPASLPLGEKTPDGYLILKKVADKLDDLFLALPYSGL
;
A
#
# COMPACT_ATOMS: atom_id res chain seq x y z
N MET A 1 -39.76 -6.06 -23.07
CA MET A 1 -40.25 -6.66 -21.82
C MET A 1 -39.21 -6.30 -20.77
N GLU A 2 -39.57 -5.38 -19.90
CA GLU A 2 -38.68 -4.71 -18.96
C GLU A 2 -38.68 -5.55 -17.67
N THR A 3 -37.62 -6.33 -17.46
CA THR A 3 -37.44 -7.06 -16.20
C THR A 3 -37.02 -6.05 -15.15
N GLY A 4 -38.00 -5.51 -14.42
CA GLY A 4 -37.76 -4.74 -13.20
C GLY A 4 -37.04 -5.63 -12.19
N MET A 5 -35.75 -5.37 -12.01
CA MET A 5 -34.94 -5.98 -10.97
C MET A 5 -35.41 -5.39 -9.65
N VAL A 6 -36.19 -6.16 -8.88
CA VAL A 6 -36.61 -5.78 -7.53
C VAL A 6 -35.35 -5.83 -6.66
N GLU A 7 -34.74 -4.67 -6.38
CA GLU A 7 -33.67 -4.57 -5.39
C GLU A 7 -34.27 -4.92 -4.02
N VAL A 8 -34.00 -6.13 -3.55
CA VAL A 8 -34.33 -6.53 -2.19
C VAL A 8 -33.37 -5.78 -1.26
N PRO A 9 -33.86 -4.93 -0.34
CA PRO A 9 -32.97 -4.18 0.53
C PRO A 9 -32.19 -5.14 1.43
N LYS A 10 -30.87 -5.03 1.38
CA LYS A 10 -29.97 -5.86 2.18
C LYS A 10 -30.19 -5.66 3.67
N VAL A 11 -30.37 -6.76 4.39
CA VAL A 11 -30.50 -6.77 5.85
C VAL A 11 -29.10 -6.80 6.46
N TRP A 12 -28.65 -5.66 6.94
CA TRP A 12 -27.37 -5.52 7.63
C TRP A 12 -27.42 -6.15 9.02
N ARG A 13 -26.36 -6.90 9.37
CA ARG A 13 -26.16 -7.41 10.73
C ARG A 13 -25.34 -6.40 11.52
N PHE A 14 -25.73 -6.17 12.78
CA PHE A 14 -25.08 -5.22 13.66
C PHE A 14 -24.52 -5.93 14.89
N PHE A 15 -23.40 -5.44 15.39
CA PHE A 15 -22.85 -5.84 16.68
C PHE A 15 -22.51 -4.59 17.49
N ARG A 16 -22.63 -4.69 18.81
CA ARG A 16 -22.34 -3.57 19.71
C ARG A 16 -20.89 -3.64 20.19
N ALA A 17 -20.11 -2.62 19.88
CA ALA A 17 -18.73 -2.47 20.33
C ALA A 17 -18.48 -1.01 20.72
N GLY A 18 -17.81 -0.78 21.85
CA GLY A 18 -17.45 0.56 22.31
C GLY A 18 -18.64 1.50 22.60
N GLY A 19 -19.84 0.97 22.83
CA GLY A 19 -21.05 1.76 23.07
C GLY A 19 -21.83 2.18 21.80
N PHE A 20 -21.37 1.77 20.62
CA PHE A 20 -22.02 2.04 19.34
C PHE A 20 -22.40 0.73 18.62
N ASP A 21 -23.40 0.80 17.75
CA ASP A 21 -23.82 -0.32 16.90
C ASP A 21 -23.03 -0.23 15.58
N GLN A 22 -22.14 -1.21 15.35
CA GLN A 22 -21.30 -1.31 14.17
C GLN A 22 -21.83 -2.38 13.21
N VAL A 23 -21.68 -2.15 11.92
CA VAL A 23 -22.09 -3.11 10.88
C VAL A 23 -21.08 -4.26 10.82
N LYS A 24 -21.59 -5.49 10.80
CA LYS A 24 -20.80 -6.69 10.60
C LYS A 24 -20.64 -6.95 9.10
N ILE A 25 -19.41 -7.01 8.62
CA ILE A 25 -19.05 -7.34 7.24
C ILE A 25 -18.49 -8.76 7.26
N GLU A 26 -19.12 -9.70 6.54
CA GLU A 26 -18.71 -11.11 6.52
C GLU A 26 -18.44 -11.63 5.12
N THR A 27 -18.97 -10.99 4.08
CA THR A 27 -18.87 -11.43 2.68
C THR A 27 -18.43 -10.30 1.75
N ALA A 28 -17.97 -10.61 0.54
CA ALA A 28 -17.61 -9.55 -0.40
C ALA A 28 -18.85 -8.82 -0.95
N SER A 29 -19.99 -9.51 -1.05
CA SER A 29 -21.27 -8.83 -1.28
C SER A 29 -21.55 -7.77 -0.18
N ASP A 30 -21.20 -8.01 1.08
CA ASP A 30 -21.30 -6.98 2.13
C ASP A 30 -20.37 -5.80 1.83
N LEU A 31 -19.14 -6.06 1.38
CA LEU A 31 -18.19 -5.02 1.00
C LEU A 31 -18.68 -4.17 -0.18
N LEU A 32 -19.22 -4.78 -1.23
CA LEU A 32 -19.67 -4.08 -2.43
C LEU A 32 -20.96 -3.28 -2.21
N GLU A 33 -21.79 -3.71 -1.26
CA GLU A 33 -23.06 -3.04 -0.92
C GLU A 33 -22.90 -1.98 0.17
N LEU A 34 -21.71 -1.81 0.76
CA LEU A 34 -21.40 -0.75 1.73
C LEU A 34 -21.81 0.64 1.20
N LYS A 35 -21.69 0.89 -0.10
CA LYS A 35 -22.14 2.15 -0.73
C LYS A 35 -23.63 2.46 -0.54
N GLN A 36 -24.46 1.45 -0.27
CA GLN A 36 -25.90 1.60 -0.01
C GLN A 36 -26.22 1.76 1.48
N LEU A 37 -25.24 1.56 2.36
CA LEU A 37 -25.44 1.69 3.80
C LEU A 37 -25.69 3.16 4.18
N ASN A 38 -26.69 3.39 5.03
CA ASN A 38 -27.08 4.73 5.47
C ASN A 38 -25.91 5.48 6.11
N GLN A 39 -25.61 6.67 5.59
CA GLN A 39 -24.51 7.55 6.00
C GLN A 39 -24.47 7.84 7.52
N LYS A 40 -25.60 7.75 8.22
CA LYS A 40 -25.66 7.93 9.69
C LYS A 40 -25.00 6.80 10.49
N LEU A 41 -24.91 5.60 9.92
CA LEU A 41 -24.27 4.42 10.56
C LEU A 41 -22.75 4.40 10.33
N TRP A 42 -22.27 5.19 9.37
CA TRP A 42 -20.86 5.27 9.00
C TRP A 42 -20.02 6.18 9.89
N VAL A 43 -20.62 7.14 10.59
CA VAL A 43 -19.90 8.02 11.52
C VAL A 43 -19.24 7.22 12.65
N ALA A 44 -19.79 6.05 12.98
CA ALA A 44 -19.20 5.12 13.95
C ALA A 44 -18.04 4.28 13.39
N LEU A 45 -17.79 4.33 12.07
CA LEU A 45 -16.78 3.53 11.35
C LEU A 45 -15.59 4.35 10.84
N SER A 46 -15.52 5.66 11.08
CA SER A 46 -14.30 6.43 10.75
C SER A 46 -13.14 5.88 11.58
N CYS A 47 -12.21 5.20 10.91
CA CYS A 47 -11.06 4.58 11.55
C CYS A 47 -9.84 5.52 11.45
N PRO A 48 -9.16 5.84 12.56
CA PRO A 48 -7.90 6.55 12.51
C PRO A 48 -6.84 5.66 11.83
N VAL A 49 -5.94 6.23 11.03
CA VAL A 49 -4.86 5.47 10.35
C VAL A 49 -3.85 4.87 11.36
N LYS A 50 -3.81 5.41 12.59
CA LYS A 50 -2.87 5.02 13.66
C LYS A 50 -3.58 4.32 14.82
N GLY A 51 -2.95 3.28 15.37
CA GLY A 51 -3.40 2.62 16.62
C GLY A 51 -4.45 1.51 16.45
N LEU A 52 -4.71 1.07 15.21
CA LEU A 52 -5.46 -0.14 14.92
C LEU A 52 -4.52 -1.35 14.86
N GLN A 53 -5.02 -2.56 15.10
CA GLN A 53 -4.30 -3.82 14.80
C GLN A 53 -4.25 -4.09 13.29
N PHE A 54 -4.19 -3.03 12.49
CA PHE A 54 -4.13 -3.04 11.03
C PHE A 54 -2.79 -2.45 10.59
N ASP A 55 -2.31 -2.90 9.43
CA ASP A 55 -1.07 -2.41 8.86
C ASP A 55 -1.20 -0.94 8.41
N GLU A 56 -0.44 -0.04 9.04
CA GLU A 56 -0.46 1.41 8.80
C GLU A 56 -0.13 1.75 7.33
N ARG A 57 0.73 0.95 6.70
CA ARG A 57 1.12 1.12 5.30
C ARG A 57 -0.07 0.89 4.37
N THR A 58 -0.87 -0.13 4.64
CA THR A 58 -2.11 -0.41 3.89
C THR A 58 -3.13 0.73 4.06
N LEU A 59 -3.31 1.26 5.27
CA LEU A 59 -4.23 2.37 5.51
C LEU A 59 -3.80 3.67 4.82
N SER A 60 -2.49 3.91 4.72
CA SER A 60 -1.92 5.06 4.01
C SER A 60 -2.10 4.98 2.48
N LEU A 61 -2.36 3.80 1.91
CA LEU A 61 -2.71 3.66 0.49
C LEU A 61 -4.17 4.03 0.22
N ILE A 62 -5.02 3.96 1.24
CA ILE A 62 -6.46 4.29 1.15
C ILE A 62 -6.67 5.77 1.48
N ASP A 63 -5.89 6.34 2.40
CA ASP A 63 -5.87 7.77 2.73
C ASP A 63 -5.32 8.60 1.56
N THR A 64 -6.21 9.04 0.68
CA THR A 64 -5.88 9.79 -0.54
C THR A 64 -5.66 11.27 -0.27
N ASP A 65 -6.30 11.83 0.76
CA ASP A 65 -6.14 13.23 1.16
C ASP A 65 -4.99 13.47 2.15
N GLN A 66 -4.39 12.39 2.67
CA GLN A 66 -3.26 12.37 3.60
C GLN A 66 -3.55 13.08 4.92
N ASP A 67 -4.82 13.11 5.35
CA ASP A 67 -5.24 13.73 6.61
C ASP A 67 -5.04 12.82 7.85
N GLY A 68 -4.57 11.59 7.63
CA GLY A 68 -4.33 10.58 8.67
C GLY A 68 -5.60 9.86 9.12
N HIS A 69 -6.71 10.00 8.40
CA HIS A 69 -7.98 9.31 8.66
C HIS A 69 -8.55 8.73 7.36
N VAL A 70 -8.84 7.44 7.35
CA VAL A 70 -9.54 6.84 6.20
C VAL A 70 -11.01 7.22 6.27
N ARG A 71 -11.47 8.01 5.29
CA ARG A 71 -12.87 8.41 5.17
C ARG A 71 -13.67 7.42 4.34
N VAL A 72 -14.98 7.46 4.53
CA VAL A 72 -15.94 6.58 3.82
C VAL A 72 -15.78 6.64 2.30
N PRO A 73 -15.68 7.83 1.65
CA PRO A 73 -15.55 7.88 0.20
C PRO A 73 -14.27 7.22 -0.30
N GLU A 74 -13.18 7.31 0.46
CA GLU A 74 -11.89 6.75 0.11
C GLU A 74 -11.88 5.23 0.27
N LEU A 75 -12.48 4.73 1.35
CA LEU A 75 -12.67 3.30 1.55
C LEU A 75 -13.54 2.70 0.45
N LEU A 76 -14.67 3.33 0.12
CA LEU A 76 -15.54 2.88 -0.96
C LEU A 76 -14.83 2.91 -2.32
N ALA A 77 -14.07 3.97 -2.59
CA ALA A 77 -13.27 4.08 -3.81
C ALA A 77 -12.20 2.98 -3.89
N ALA A 78 -11.54 2.64 -2.78
CA ALA A 78 -10.57 1.55 -2.73
C ALA A 78 -11.22 0.18 -2.97
N ILE A 79 -12.39 -0.07 -2.37
CA ILE A 79 -13.16 -1.31 -2.59
C ILE A 79 -13.61 -1.42 -4.06
N ASP A 80 -14.21 -0.36 -4.60
CA ASP A 80 -14.65 -0.33 -6.00
C ASP A 80 -13.47 -0.50 -6.96
N TRP A 81 -12.33 0.16 -6.67
CA TRP A 81 -11.10 0.03 -7.46
C TRP A 81 -10.58 -1.41 -7.50
N ALA A 82 -10.60 -2.10 -6.35
CA ALA A 82 -10.14 -3.47 -6.24
C ALA A 82 -11.11 -4.45 -6.92
N ALA A 83 -12.42 -4.28 -6.67
CA ALA A 83 -13.47 -5.11 -7.26
C ALA A 83 -13.49 -5.02 -8.80
N ASP A 84 -13.28 -3.84 -9.36
CA ASP A 84 -13.23 -3.61 -10.82
C ASP A 84 -12.08 -4.37 -11.53
N ARG A 85 -11.06 -4.78 -10.77
CA ARG A 85 -9.82 -5.41 -11.27
C ARG A 85 -9.71 -6.90 -10.93
N LEU A 86 -10.62 -7.43 -10.11
CA LEU A 86 -10.65 -8.82 -9.70
C LEU A 86 -11.72 -9.60 -10.48
N ILE A 87 -11.42 -10.83 -10.88
CA ILE A 87 -12.41 -11.72 -11.51
C ILE A 87 -13.51 -12.07 -10.51
N ASP A 88 -13.13 -12.30 -9.26
CA ASP A 88 -14.03 -12.62 -8.16
C ASP A 88 -13.79 -11.68 -6.97
N PRO A 89 -14.75 -10.82 -6.60
CA PRO A 89 -14.62 -9.93 -5.45
C PRO A 89 -14.62 -10.67 -4.11
N GLU A 90 -15.06 -11.94 -4.02
CA GLU A 90 -15.00 -12.75 -2.78
C GLU A 90 -13.59 -12.90 -2.21
N ILE A 91 -12.58 -12.69 -3.06
CA ILE A 91 -11.17 -12.64 -2.69
C ILE A 91 -10.89 -11.52 -1.67
N LEU A 92 -11.66 -10.43 -1.68
CA LEU A 92 -11.50 -9.33 -0.72
C LEU A 92 -12.00 -9.68 0.68
N ALA A 93 -12.97 -10.58 0.80
CA ALA A 93 -13.54 -10.98 2.08
C ALA A 93 -12.85 -12.21 2.68
N CYS A 94 -12.24 -13.05 1.85
CA CYS A 94 -11.55 -14.26 2.28
C CYS A 94 -10.06 -13.99 2.51
N PRO A 95 -9.50 -14.28 3.70
CA PRO A 95 -8.05 -14.24 3.91
C PRO A 95 -7.34 -15.16 2.91
N GLN A 96 -6.47 -14.59 2.09
CA GLN A 96 -5.61 -15.34 1.17
C GLN A 96 -4.16 -15.22 1.60
N GLU A 97 -3.36 -16.25 1.33
CA GLU A 97 -1.90 -16.18 1.50
C GLU A 97 -1.25 -15.21 0.50
N GLY A 98 -1.92 -14.94 -0.63
CA GLY A 98 -1.50 -13.97 -1.63
C GLY A 98 -2.44 -13.90 -2.83
N LEU A 99 -2.13 -13.01 -3.77
CA LEU A 99 -2.92 -12.77 -4.98
C LEU A 99 -2.34 -13.56 -6.17
N ARG A 100 -3.15 -14.35 -6.87
CA ARG A 100 -2.72 -15.08 -8.07
C ARG A 100 -3.09 -14.30 -9.33
N LEU A 101 -2.36 -14.52 -10.42
CA LEU A 101 -2.71 -13.92 -11.73
C LEU A 101 -4.12 -14.33 -12.19
N SER A 102 -4.54 -15.57 -11.90
CA SER A 102 -5.89 -16.06 -12.19
C SER A 102 -7.00 -15.31 -11.46
N HIS A 103 -6.68 -14.45 -10.50
CA HIS A 103 -7.65 -13.62 -9.80
C HIS A 103 -7.82 -12.23 -10.44
N LEU A 104 -6.92 -11.84 -11.35
CA LEU A 104 -6.93 -10.52 -11.97
C LEU A 104 -7.68 -10.55 -13.31
N ARG A 105 -8.43 -9.49 -13.58
CA ARG A 105 -9.08 -9.31 -14.88
C ARG A 105 -8.02 -8.93 -15.92
N GLU A 106 -8.18 -9.44 -17.14
CA GLU A 106 -7.28 -9.11 -18.28
C GLU A 106 -7.93 -8.16 -19.30
N ASP A 107 -9.04 -7.50 -18.93
CA ASP A 107 -9.69 -6.49 -19.77
C ASP A 107 -9.10 -5.09 -19.57
N GLU A 108 -9.67 -4.07 -20.21
CA GLU A 108 -9.16 -2.69 -20.15
C GLU A 108 -8.93 -2.15 -18.73
N LYS A 109 -9.74 -2.59 -17.75
CA LYS A 109 -9.61 -2.15 -16.36
C LYS A 109 -8.50 -2.87 -15.59
N GLY A 110 -8.24 -4.14 -15.91
CA GLY A 110 -7.32 -5.01 -15.16
C GLY A 110 -6.02 -5.39 -15.87
N CYS A 111 -5.94 -5.23 -17.20
CA CYS A 111 -4.82 -5.69 -18.03
C CYS A 111 -3.48 -5.10 -17.56
N ALA A 112 -3.42 -3.80 -17.31
CA ALA A 112 -2.20 -3.16 -16.80
C ALA A 112 -1.75 -3.77 -15.46
N LEU A 113 -2.68 -4.08 -14.55
CA LEU A 113 -2.35 -4.69 -13.27
C LEU A 113 -1.88 -6.15 -13.45
N ALA A 114 -2.53 -6.92 -14.33
CA ALA A 114 -2.13 -8.29 -14.66
C ALA A 114 -0.74 -8.34 -15.31
N GLU A 115 -0.42 -7.41 -16.21
CA GLU A 115 0.91 -7.28 -16.80
C GLU A 115 1.97 -6.96 -15.75
N GLN A 116 1.71 -6.01 -14.86
CA GLN A 116 2.62 -5.67 -13.77
C GLN A 116 2.84 -6.85 -12.82
N ALA A 117 1.77 -7.56 -12.44
CA ALA A 117 1.88 -8.76 -11.61
C ALA A 117 2.70 -9.85 -12.31
N ARG A 118 2.55 -10.02 -13.63
CA ARG A 118 3.34 -10.97 -14.43
C ARG A 118 4.82 -10.60 -14.49
N GLN A 119 5.13 -9.31 -14.64
CA GLN A 119 6.51 -8.81 -14.59
C GLN A 119 7.14 -9.04 -13.22
N LEU A 120 6.41 -8.77 -12.13
CA LEU A 120 6.88 -9.02 -10.76
C LEU A 120 7.17 -10.50 -10.51
N LEU A 121 6.29 -11.40 -10.96
CA LEU A 121 6.51 -12.85 -10.85
C LEU A 121 7.76 -13.28 -11.62
N ALA A 122 7.93 -12.80 -12.86
CA ALA A 122 9.12 -13.08 -13.66
C ALA A 122 10.41 -12.58 -12.98
N ASP A 123 10.38 -11.38 -12.39
CA ASP A 123 11.51 -10.79 -11.67
C ASP A 123 11.90 -11.54 -10.40
N LEU A 124 10.94 -12.20 -9.76
CA LEU A 124 11.15 -13.05 -8.60
C LEU A 124 11.57 -14.48 -8.99
N GLY A 125 11.47 -14.84 -10.28
CA GLY A 125 11.69 -16.20 -10.77
C GLY A 125 10.55 -17.16 -10.44
N LYS A 126 9.35 -16.61 -10.19
CA LYS A 126 8.12 -17.36 -9.93
C LYS A 126 7.33 -17.62 -11.22
N THR A 127 6.44 -18.60 -11.16
CA THR A 127 5.51 -18.94 -12.22
C THR A 127 4.20 -18.17 -12.10
N GLU A 128 3.40 -18.13 -13.16
CA GLU A 128 2.09 -17.45 -13.19
C GLU A 128 1.05 -18.07 -12.24
N PHE A 129 1.28 -19.28 -11.76
CA PHE A 129 0.41 -19.99 -10.83
C PHE A 129 0.73 -19.68 -9.37
N ASP A 130 1.89 -19.08 -9.10
CA ASP A 130 2.32 -18.76 -7.75
C ASP A 130 1.53 -17.58 -7.19
N ALA A 131 1.26 -17.63 -5.88
CA ALA A 131 0.68 -16.51 -5.17
C ALA A 131 1.71 -15.39 -5.03
N LEU A 132 1.30 -14.18 -5.41
CA LEU A 132 2.03 -12.93 -5.18
C LEU A 132 1.64 -12.39 -3.81
N THR A 133 2.59 -12.40 -2.87
CA THR A 133 2.39 -11.90 -1.50
C THR A 133 2.88 -10.46 -1.34
N VAL A 134 2.55 -9.81 -0.22
CA VAL A 134 3.09 -8.48 0.09
C VAL A 134 4.62 -8.50 0.16
N THR A 135 5.19 -9.54 0.78
CA THR A 135 6.65 -9.73 0.87
C THR A 135 7.30 -9.86 -0.50
N ASP A 136 6.63 -10.52 -1.46
CA ASP A 136 7.13 -10.62 -2.83
C ASP A 136 7.22 -9.26 -3.52
N VAL A 137 6.19 -8.41 -3.33
CA VAL A 137 6.18 -7.05 -3.88
C VAL A 137 7.30 -6.20 -3.27
N GLU A 138 7.56 -6.32 -1.96
CA GLU A 138 8.68 -5.63 -1.29
C GLU A 138 10.05 -6.09 -1.80
N GLN A 139 10.22 -7.39 -2.01
CA GLN A 139 11.45 -7.95 -2.58
C GLN A 139 11.67 -7.46 -4.01
N ALA A 140 10.61 -7.45 -4.82
CA ALA A 140 10.69 -6.96 -6.19
C ALA A 140 11.01 -5.46 -6.25
N GLN A 141 10.42 -4.64 -5.38
CA GLN A 141 10.76 -3.22 -5.24
C GLN A 141 12.25 -3.03 -4.90
N THR A 142 12.78 -3.84 -3.98
CA THR A 142 14.19 -3.79 -3.60
C THR A 142 15.11 -4.16 -4.77
N ARG A 143 14.78 -5.24 -5.51
CA ARG A 143 15.54 -5.67 -6.70
C ARG A 143 15.52 -4.61 -7.79
N PHE A 144 14.36 -3.99 -8.03
CA PHE A 144 14.20 -2.94 -9.02
C PHE A 144 15.06 -1.71 -8.67
N MET A 145 15.04 -1.27 -7.41
CA MET A 145 15.88 -0.15 -6.94
C MET A 145 17.38 -0.46 -7.03
N ALA A 146 17.78 -1.71 -6.75
CA ALA A 146 19.16 -2.14 -6.92
C ALA A 146 19.60 -2.08 -8.39
N ARG A 147 18.77 -2.57 -9.33
CA ARG A 147 19.05 -2.52 -10.77
C ARG A 147 19.14 -1.08 -11.29
N LEU A 148 18.21 -0.21 -10.87
CA LEU A 148 18.26 1.21 -11.23
C LEU A 148 19.54 1.88 -10.73
N ARG A 149 19.97 1.56 -9.51
CA ARG A 149 21.23 2.05 -8.96
C ARG A 149 22.42 1.60 -9.81
N THR A 150 22.53 0.31 -10.10
CA THR A 150 23.62 -0.22 -10.93
C THR A 150 23.60 0.38 -12.33
N ALA A 151 22.43 0.50 -12.96
CA ALA A 151 22.29 1.12 -14.27
C ALA A 151 22.70 2.61 -14.25
N TRP A 152 22.40 3.34 -13.18
CA TRP A 152 22.86 4.72 -13.00
C TRP A 152 24.38 4.81 -12.78
N GLU A 153 24.95 3.92 -11.95
CA GLU A 153 26.39 3.82 -11.72
C GLU A 153 27.15 3.52 -13.02
N ASP A 154 26.64 2.60 -13.84
CA ASP A 154 27.20 2.23 -15.14
C ASP A 154 27.07 3.34 -16.19
N ALA A 155 25.94 4.06 -16.19
CA ALA A 155 25.67 5.14 -17.15
C ALA A 155 26.42 6.45 -16.83
N CYS A 156 26.82 6.65 -15.58
CA CYS A 156 27.49 7.87 -15.14
C CYS A 156 28.65 7.59 -14.16
N PRO A 157 29.75 6.94 -14.60
CA PRO A 157 30.96 6.83 -13.78
C PRO A 157 31.56 8.20 -13.43
N ALA A 158 31.26 9.23 -14.24
CA ALA A 158 31.74 10.60 -14.07
C ALA A 158 30.87 11.49 -13.14
N SER A 159 29.71 11.02 -12.65
CA SER A 159 28.86 11.80 -11.74
C SER A 159 29.12 11.53 -10.26
N LEU A 160 30.11 10.71 -9.93
CA LEU A 160 30.70 10.69 -8.60
C LEU A 160 31.35 12.08 -8.40
N PRO A 161 30.82 12.96 -7.51
CA PRO A 161 31.25 14.36 -7.43
C PRO A 161 32.74 14.54 -7.13
N LEU A 162 33.45 13.48 -6.71
CA LEU A 162 34.88 13.45 -6.44
C LEU A 162 35.62 12.33 -7.22
N GLY A 163 35.02 11.78 -8.28
CA GLY A 163 35.59 10.69 -9.08
C GLY A 163 35.71 9.35 -8.34
N GLU A 164 36.64 8.48 -8.75
CA GLU A 164 36.87 7.14 -8.16
C GLU A 164 37.12 7.14 -6.64
N LYS A 165 37.56 8.29 -6.08
CA LYS A 165 37.81 8.46 -4.64
C LYS A 165 36.60 8.92 -3.83
N THR A 166 35.42 9.04 -4.45
CA THR A 166 34.19 9.45 -3.76
C THR A 166 33.80 8.53 -2.59
N PRO A 167 33.97 7.19 -2.65
CA PRO A 167 33.73 6.33 -1.49
C PRO A 167 34.65 6.66 -0.31
N ASP A 168 35.93 6.87 -0.57
CA ASP A 168 36.91 7.27 0.45
C ASP A 168 36.60 8.67 1.02
N GLY A 169 36.24 9.61 0.13
CA GLY A 169 35.83 10.96 0.49
C GLY A 169 34.59 10.98 1.40
N TYR A 170 33.58 10.17 1.09
CA TYR A 170 32.38 10.01 1.92
C TYR A 170 32.72 9.43 3.31
N LEU A 171 33.58 8.40 3.37
CA LEU A 171 34.01 7.82 4.64
C LEU A 171 34.81 8.80 5.49
N ILE A 172 35.64 9.65 4.87
CA ILE A 172 36.36 10.72 5.57
C ILE A 172 35.37 11.77 6.09
N LEU A 173 34.42 12.22 5.26
CA LEU A 173 33.38 13.18 5.65
C LEU A 173 32.56 12.66 6.83
N LYS A 174 32.15 11.39 6.80
CA LYS A 174 31.41 10.76 7.90
C LYS A 174 32.24 10.72 9.20
N LYS A 175 33.52 10.31 9.11
CA LYS A 175 34.44 10.33 10.26
C LYS A 175 34.70 11.72 10.82
N VAL A 176 34.68 12.76 9.97
CA VAL A 176 34.82 14.16 10.39
C VAL A 176 33.52 14.67 10.98
N ALA A 177 32.36 14.32 10.41
CA ALA A 177 31.04 14.68 10.92
C ALA A 177 30.84 14.16 12.35
N ASP A 178 31.20 12.91 12.62
CA ASP A 178 31.14 12.34 13.98
C ASP A 178 32.04 13.07 14.99
N LYS A 179 33.05 13.82 14.52
CA LYS A 179 33.96 14.62 15.35
C LYS A 179 33.63 16.12 15.37
N LEU A 180 32.73 16.59 14.51
CA LEU A 180 32.32 17.99 14.48
C LEU A 180 31.50 18.33 15.73
N ASP A 181 30.64 17.42 16.19
CA ASP A 181 29.87 17.60 17.43
C ASP A 181 30.79 17.71 18.65
N ASP A 182 31.86 16.91 18.72
CA ASP A 182 32.89 17.01 19.76
C ASP A 182 33.63 18.36 19.72
N LEU A 183 33.87 18.90 18.52
CA LEU A 183 34.53 20.19 18.33
C LEU A 183 33.64 21.35 18.79
N PHE A 184 32.33 21.27 18.55
CA PHE A 184 31.35 22.24 19.04
C PHE A 184 31.12 22.14 20.55
N LEU A 185 31.22 20.94 21.14
CA LEU A 185 31.13 20.72 22.59
C LEU A 185 32.42 21.12 23.34
N ALA A 186 33.58 21.06 22.70
CA ALA A 186 34.88 21.38 23.30
C ALA A 186 35.24 22.88 23.29
N LEU A 187 34.45 23.74 22.65
CA LEU A 187 34.62 25.19 22.71
C LEU A 187 33.93 25.73 23.98
N PRO A 188 34.66 26.14 25.03
CA PRO A 188 34.05 26.86 26.12
C PRO A 188 33.52 28.19 25.56
N TYR A 189 32.23 28.48 25.78
CA TYR A 189 31.66 29.82 25.63
C TYR A 189 32.53 30.80 26.41
N SER A 190 33.49 31.40 25.70
CA SER A 190 34.35 32.44 26.21
C SER A 190 33.61 33.72 25.87
N GLY A 191 32.79 34.17 26.83
CA GLY A 191 31.90 35.31 26.68
C GLY A 191 32.63 36.53 26.11
N LEU A 192 31.97 37.16 25.13
CA LEU A 192 32.13 38.58 24.81
C LEU A 192 31.61 39.42 25.99
#